data_AF-A0A962VJ74-F1
#
_entry.id   AF-A0A962VJ74-F1
#
_cell.length_a   1.000
_cell.length_b   1.000
_cell.length_c   1.000
_cell.angle_alpha   90.00
_cell.angle_beta   90.00
_cell.angle_gamma   90.00
#
_symmetry.space_group_name_H-M   'P 1'
#
loop_
_entity.id
_entity.type
_entity.pdbx_description
1 polymer ?
#
loop_
_entity_poly.entity_id
_entity_poly.type
_entity_poly.pdbx_seq_one_letter_code
_entity_poly.pdbx_strand_id
1 'polypeptide(L)'
;MTHTIRTPSCLPAGLSRRDILRAMGAGALALSPFGQAAQALAAESADNNRILVILELSGGNDGLNTLVPYGDDAYYRHRPKIGIKPE
;
A
#
# COMPACT_ATOMS: atom_id res chain seq x y z
N MET A 1 -48.61 -27.49 -6.98
CA MET A 1 -47.89 -28.38 -6.06
C MET A 1 -46.49 -27.80 -5.91
N THR A 2 -46.29 -26.96 -4.91
CA THR A 2 -45.14 -26.06 -4.78
C THR A 2 -44.06 -26.75 -3.96
N HIS A 3 -42.95 -27.15 -4.59
CA HIS A 3 -41.81 -27.75 -3.89
C HIS A 3 -40.85 -26.64 -3.44
N THR A 4 -40.94 -26.25 -2.17
CA THR A 4 -39.93 -25.42 -1.50
C THR A 4 -38.74 -26.32 -1.13
N ILE A 5 -37.59 -26.08 -1.75
CA ILE A 5 -36.31 -26.67 -1.34
C ILE A 5 -35.78 -25.84 -0.17
N ARG A 6 -35.91 -26.35 1.06
CA ARG A 6 -35.10 -25.90 2.20
C ARG A 6 -33.80 -26.67 2.18
N THR A 7 -32.67 -26.00 1.93
CA THR A 7 -31.37 -26.55 2.32
C THR A 7 -31.20 -26.35 3.83
N PRO A 8 -30.80 -27.40 4.57
CA PRO A 8 -30.58 -27.28 6.01
C PRO A 8 -29.28 -26.51 6.24
N SER A 9 -29.41 -25.47 7.06
CA SER A 9 -28.34 -24.86 7.82
C SER A 9 -27.67 -25.88 8.75
N CYS A 10 -26.35 -25.72 8.89
CA CYS A 10 -25.51 -26.11 10.03
C CYS A 10 -24.94 -27.54 10.10
N LEU A 11 -23.60 -27.59 10.04
CA LEU A 11 -22.79 -28.32 11.02
C LEU A 11 -21.72 -27.35 11.58
N PRO A 12 -21.48 -27.32 12.90
CA PRO A 12 -20.50 -26.43 13.52
C PRO A 12 -19.10 -27.01 13.30
N ALA A 13 -18.16 -26.24 12.77
CA ALA A 13 -16.81 -26.77 12.51
C ALA A 13 -15.75 -25.75 12.94
N GLY A 14 -14.83 -26.24 13.77
CA GLY A 14 -13.84 -25.48 14.52
C GLY A 14 -12.88 -24.63 13.69
N LEU A 15 -11.97 -23.97 14.41
CA LEU A 15 -10.87 -23.14 13.91
C LEU A 15 -10.51 -23.46 12.45
N SER A 16 -10.97 -22.60 11.52
CA SER A 16 -10.61 -22.75 10.12
C SER A 16 -9.13 -22.47 9.96
N ARG A 17 -8.47 -23.10 8.98
CA ARG A 17 -7.09 -22.75 8.59
C ARG A 17 -6.94 -21.24 8.36
N ARG A 18 -8.00 -20.58 7.86
CA ARG A 18 -8.06 -19.14 7.67
C ARG A 18 -8.01 -18.36 8.99
N ASP A 19 -8.65 -18.87 10.03
CA ASP A 19 -8.66 -18.25 11.35
C ASP A 19 -7.30 -18.41 12.04
N ILE A 20 -6.65 -19.57 11.86
CA ILE A 20 -5.28 -19.82 12.30
C ILE A 20 -4.29 -18.88 11.57
N LEU A 21 -4.39 -18.76 10.25
CA LEU A 21 -3.53 -17.87 9.47
C LEU A 21 -3.73 -16.38 9.83
N ARG A 22 -4.97 -15.97 10.14
CA ARG A 22 -5.25 -14.62 10.63
C ARG A 22 -4.63 -14.38 12.01
N ALA A 23 -4.75 -15.35 12.93
CA ALA A 23 -4.17 -15.24 14.26
C ALA A 23 -2.63 -15.21 14.23
N MET A 24 -2.00 -16.06 13.42
CA MET A 24 -0.54 -16.09 13.28
C MET A 24 0.01 -14.87 12.53
N GLY A 25 -0.67 -14.43 11.46
CA GLY A 25 -0.29 -13.24 10.69
C GLY A 25 -0.39 -11.96 11.52
N ALA A 26 -1.44 -11.81 12.32
CA ALA A 26 -1.61 -10.65 13.20
C ALA A 26 -0.54 -10.59 14.30
N GLY A 27 -0.22 -11.72 14.95
CA GLY A 27 0.80 -11.77 16.01
C GLY A 27 2.23 -11.57 15.51
N ALA A 28 2.57 -12.16 14.35
CA ALA A 28 3.91 -12.02 13.75
C ALA A 28 4.16 -10.62 13.18
N LEU A 29 3.13 -9.99 12.60
CA LEU A 29 3.24 -8.60 12.16
C LEU A 29 3.34 -7.65 13.35
N ALA A 30 2.50 -7.80 14.38
CA ALA A 30 2.45 -6.87 15.54
C ALA A 30 3.78 -6.70 16.28
N LEU A 31 4.64 -7.73 16.33
CA LEU A 31 5.96 -7.69 16.97
C LEU A 31 7.11 -7.41 16.00
N SER A 32 6.80 -7.26 14.72
CA SER A 32 7.76 -6.95 13.67
C SER A 32 7.84 -5.43 13.45
N PRO A 33 8.97 -4.91 12.94
CA PRO A 33 9.08 -3.49 12.56
C PRO A 33 7.98 -3.08 11.57
N PHE A 34 7.44 -4.03 10.80
CA PHE A 34 6.32 -3.81 9.89
C PHE A 34 4.96 -3.68 10.61
N GLY A 35 4.74 -4.31 11.78
CA GLY A 35 3.51 -4.09 12.56
C GLY A 35 3.53 -2.81 13.37
N GLN A 36 4.70 -2.32 13.77
CA GLN A 36 4.81 -0.95 14.28
C GLN A 36 4.48 0.08 13.19
N ALA A 37 4.94 -0.14 11.96
CA ALA A 37 4.53 0.69 10.81
C ALA A 37 3.02 0.59 10.51
N ALA A 38 2.42 -0.59 10.62
CA ALA A 38 0.98 -0.78 10.45
C ALA A 38 0.16 -0.10 11.56
N GLN A 39 0.63 -0.13 12.81
CA GLN A 39 0.01 0.60 13.91
C GLN A 39 0.16 2.12 13.75
N ALA A 40 1.29 2.62 13.25
CA ALA A 40 1.48 4.03 12.93
C ALA A 40 0.53 4.50 11.82
N LEU A 41 0.30 3.66 10.79
CA LEU A 41 -0.67 3.94 9.73
C LEU A 41 -2.13 3.87 10.22
N ALA A 42 -2.44 2.96 11.15
CA ALA A 42 -3.77 2.84 11.74
C ALA A 42 -4.07 3.91 12.81
N ALA A 43 -3.04 4.49 13.44
CA ALA A 43 -3.15 5.58 14.40
C ALA A 43 -3.48 6.93 13.74
N GLU A 44 -3.51 7.00 12.41
CA GLU A 44 -3.86 8.21 11.67
C GLU A 44 -5.39 8.40 11.62
N SER A 45 -5.98 8.68 12.77
CA SER A 45 -7.36 9.16 12.84
C SER A 45 -7.57 10.03 14.07
N ALA A 46 -6.87 11.18 14.15
CA ALA A 46 -7.30 12.36 14.90
C ALA A 46 -6.23 13.46 14.83
N ASP A 47 -6.11 14.13 13.70
CA ASP A 47 -5.97 15.58 13.59
C ASP A 47 -5.54 15.93 12.17
N ASN A 48 -6.00 17.06 11.68
CA ASN A 48 -5.59 17.64 10.40
C ASN A 48 -4.14 18.16 10.52
N ASN A 49 -3.22 17.27 10.84
CA ASN A 49 -1.82 17.53 11.08
C ASN A 49 -1.12 17.42 9.73
N ARG A 50 -0.71 18.55 9.17
CA ARG A 50 0.05 18.58 7.92
C ARG A 50 1.42 17.93 8.16
N ILE A 51 1.53 16.63 7.91
CA ILE A 51 2.76 15.87 8.07
C ILE A 51 3.54 15.91 6.74
N LEU A 52 4.74 16.48 6.75
CA LEU A 52 5.69 16.43 5.64
C LEU A 52 6.61 15.22 5.83
N VAL A 53 6.50 14.23 4.96
CA VAL A 53 7.41 13.10 4.91
C VAL A 53 8.47 13.36 3.83
N ILE A 54 9.74 13.42 4.23
CA ILE A 54 10.88 13.57 3.30
C ILE A 54 11.59 12.22 3.20
N LEU A 55 11.67 11.68 1.99
CA LEU A 55 12.38 10.44 1.71
C LEU A 55 13.72 10.76 1.05
N GLU A 56 14.82 10.58 1.79
CA GLU A 56 16.16 10.63 1.21
C GLU A 56 16.47 9.28 0.57
N LEU A 57 16.58 9.26 -0.75
CA LEU A 57 17.04 8.09 -1.50
C LEU A 57 18.48 8.34 -1.93
N SER A 58 19.42 7.51 -1.49
CA SER A 58 20.84 7.62 -1.85
C SER A 58 21.15 7.35 -3.34
N GLY A 59 20.13 7.14 -4.18
CA GLY A 59 20.30 6.77 -5.57
C GLY A 59 19.04 7.01 -6.40
N GLY A 60 18.09 6.07 -6.39
CA GLY A 60 16.96 6.00 -7.33
C GLY A 60 16.02 7.22 -7.42
N ASN A 61 16.26 8.30 -6.66
CA ASN A 61 15.69 9.61 -6.93
C ASN A 61 16.48 10.29 -8.05
N ASP A 62 15.93 10.27 -9.26
CA ASP A 62 16.45 11.05 -10.36
C ASP A 62 15.80 12.43 -10.39
N GLY A 63 16.47 13.40 -9.75
CA GLY A 63 15.93 14.74 -9.50
C GLY A 63 15.42 15.47 -10.74
N LEU A 64 15.96 15.17 -11.93
CA LEU A 64 15.51 15.78 -13.18
C LEU A 64 14.12 15.33 -13.64
N ASN A 65 13.60 14.18 -13.16
CA ASN A 65 12.20 13.79 -13.38
C ASN A 65 11.31 14.20 -12.20
N THR A 66 11.90 14.43 -11.01
CA THR A 66 11.18 14.97 -9.85
C THR A 66 10.89 16.46 -10.01
N LEU A 67 11.84 17.22 -10.56
CA LEU A 67 11.71 18.61 -10.96
C LEU A 67 12.24 18.77 -12.38
N VAL A 68 11.33 18.69 -13.34
CA VAL A 68 11.67 18.79 -14.77
C VAL A 68 12.00 20.24 -15.13
N PRO A 69 13.17 20.52 -15.73
CA PRO A 69 13.48 21.83 -16.27
C PRO A 69 12.71 22.03 -17.58
N TYR A 70 11.46 22.48 -17.47
CA TYR A 70 10.60 22.71 -18.61
C TYR A 70 11.19 23.75 -19.57
N GLY A 71 11.16 23.46 -20.87
CA GLY A 71 11.72 24.32 -21.91
C GLY A 71 13.23 24.15 -22.17
N ASP A 72 13.93 23.31 -21.42
CA ASP A 72 15.32 22.95 -21.73
C ASP A 72 15.37 21.75 -22.68
N ASP A 73 15.72 21.99 -23.94
CA ASP A 73 15.88 20.96 -24.96
C ASP A 73 16.92 19.89 -24.60
N ALA A 74 17.94 20.23 -23.79
CA ALA A 74 18.96 19.28 -23.39
C ALA A 74 18.35 18.13 -22.58
N TYR A 75 17.36 18.42 -21.73
CA TYR A 75 16.65 17.40 -20.96
C TYR A 75 15.99 16.37 -21.88
N TYR A 76 15.22 16.81 -22.88
CA TYR A 76 14.52 15.91 -23.79
C TYR A 76 15.47 15.12 -24.70
N ARG A 77 16.57 15.75 -25.17
CA ARG A 77 17.60 15.08 -25.97
C ARG A 77 18.33 13.97 -25.19
N HIS A 78 18.66 14.22 -23.93
CA HIS A 78 19.39 13.25 -23.10
C HIS A 78 18.48 12.19 -22.48
N ARG A 79 17.14 12.37 -22.54
CA ARG A 79 16.16 11.45 -21.96
C ARG A 79 15.11 10.97 -22.95
N PRO A 80 15.51 10.41 -24.11
CA PRO A 80 14.57 10.06 -25.17
C PRO A 80 13.56 8.97 -24.79
N LYS A 81 13.87 8.15 -23.76
CA LYS A 81 13.00 7.05 -23.32
C LYS A 81 12.18 7.37 -22.07
N ILE A 82 12.69 8.21 -21.18
CA ILE A 82 12.15 8.42 -19.82
C ILE A 82 11.85 9.88 -19.50
N GLY A 83 12.13 10.80 -20.43
CA GLY A 83 11.79 12.21 -20.28
C GLY A 83 10.28 12.40 -20.36
N ILE A 84 9.76 13.33 -19.57
CA ILE A 84 8.37 13.78 -19.70
C ILE A 84 8.22 14.47 -21.07
N LYS A 85 7.07 14.33 -21.74
CA LYS A 85 6.83 15.02 -23.01
C LYS A 85 6.36 16.45 -22.73
N PRO A 86 6.87 17.46 -23.46
CA PRO A 86 6.25 18.76 -23.43
C PRO A 86 4.84 18.64 -24.03
N GLU A 87 3.90 19.35 -23.40
CA GLU A 87 2.50 19.48 -23.84
C GLU A 87 2.33 20.35 -25.08
#